data_AF-A0A7V2HBM6-F1
#
_entry.id   AF-A0A7V2HBM6-F1
#
_cell.length_a   1.000
_cell.length_b   1.000
_cell.length_c   1.000
_cell.angle_alpha   90.00
_cell.angle_beta   90.00
_cell.angle_gamma   90.00
#
_symmetry.space_group_name_H-M   'P 1'
#
loop_
_entity.id
_entity.type
_entity.pdbx_description
1 polymer ?
#
loop_
_entity_poly.entity_id
_entity_poly.type
_entity_poly.pdbx_seq_one_letter_code
_entity_poly.pdbx_strand_id
1 'polypeptide(L)'
;MTKTLEQVEKVFRSENEFVGRARVLRLVTLAGLVDGYRELANTWEYGARAVKSGSPMPFRRRTGEYRALATSLALQLGEAYKEFAKAQPDGPVVFHFRAPKRGTTAMPQGAAQIGEGRLIPDADSETLFTAMLQRSALLKLAHATGAGEDGPAARKALEKPPVEVPRKKFEAAMAQALYDASTIFGPKGRGETPRQQFLLEQVSLALSAAGGDAPKDLKTKLEKDLKDIKARSKG
;
A
#
# COMPACT_ATOMS: atom_id res chain seq x y z
N MET A 1 -3.37 -2.62 -13.39
CA MET A 1 -2.73 -1.76 -12.37
C MET A 1 -1.22 -1.86 -12.42
N THR A 2 -0.64 -3.05 -12.58
CA THR A 2 0.79 -3.20 -12.95
C THR A 2 1.17 -2.42 -14.20
N LYS A 3 0.35 -2.50 -15.27
CA LYS A 3 0.52 -1.65 -16.48
C LYS A 3 0.51 -0.14 -16.19
N THR A 4 -0.25 0.31 -15.19
CA THR A 4 -0.30 1.72 -14.79
C THR A 4 1.00 2.12 -14.12
N LEU A 5 1.52 1.29 -13.22
CA LEU A 5 2.83 1.52 -12.62
C LEU A 5 3.93 1.53 -13.68
N GLU A 6 3.97 0.56 -14.60
CA GLU A 6 4.96 0.54 -15.70
C GLU A 6 4.91 1.79 -16.58
N GLN A 7 3.72 2.29 -16.90
CA GLN A 7 3.54 3.53 -17.65
C GLN A 7 4.03 4.74 -16.86
N VAL A 8 3.76 4.79 -15.55
CA VAL A 8 4.22 5.85 -14.66
C VAL A 8 5.75 5.80 -14.53
N GLU A 9 6.36 4.64 -14.30
CA GLU A 9 7.82 4.48 -14.21
C GLU A 9 8.53 4.90 -15.50
N LYS A 10 7.91 4.74 -16.68
CA LYS A 10 8.47 5.25 -17.94
C LYS A 10 8.60 6.78 -17.94
N VAL A 11 7.68 7.50 -17.29
CA VAL A 11 7.74 8.98 -17.18
C VAL A 11 8.94 9.42 -16.34
N PHE A 12 9.36 8.63 -15.36
CA PHE A 12 10.52 8.92 -14.51
C PHE A 12 11.88 8.59 -15.17
N ARG A 13 11.91 8.06 -16.41
CA ARG A 13 13.16 7.73 -17.13
C ARG A 13 13.87 8.96 -17.72
N SER A 14 13.20 10.11 -17.77
CA SER A 14 13.80 11.38 -18.20
C SER A 14 13.25 12.51 -17.33
N GLU A 15 14.04 13.57 -17.13
CA GLU A 15 13.52 14.81 -16.55
C GLU A 15 12.58 15.47 -17.57
N ASN A 16 11.29 15.52 -17.25
CA ASN A 16 10.27 16.09 -18.12
C ASN A 16 9.17 16.77 -17.28
N GLU A 17 8.34 17.57 -17.95
CA GLU A 17 7.25 18.34 -17.32
C GLU A 17 6.19 17.48 -16.59
N PHE A 18 6.14 16.18 -16.90
CA PHE A 18 5.17 15.24 -16.31
C PHE A 18 5.69 14.58 -15.03
N VAL A 19 6.99 14.64 -14.73
CA VAL A 19 7.58 14.04 -13.52
C VAL A 19 6.90 14.57 -12.26
N GLY A 20 6.68 15.89 -12.16
CA GLY A 20 5.98 16.48 -11.02
C GLY A 20 4.56 15.94 -10.85
N ARG A 21 3.82 15.83 -11.96
CA ARG A 21 2.42 15.35 -11.98
C ARG A 21 2.31 13.85 -11.72
N ALA A 22 3.33 13.07 -12.09
CA ALA A 22 3.35 11.62 -11.94
C ALA A 22 3.68 11.15 -10.52
N ARG A 23 4.31 11.98 -9.68
CA ARG A 23 4.72 11.60 -8.30
C ARG A 23 3.56 11.13 -7.43
N VAL A 24 2.47 11.89 -7.40
CA VAL A 24 1.28 11.55 -6.60
C VAL A 24 0.63 10.26 -7.10
N LEU A 25 0.52 10.10 -8.42
CA LEU A 25 -0.01 8.87 -9.02
C LEU A 25 0.87 7.66 -8.69
N ARG A 26 2.19 7.81 -8.75
CA ARG A 26 3.17 6.78 -8.39
C ARG A 26 2.99 6.35 -6.94
N LEU A 27 2.95 7.30 -6.00
CA LEU A 27 2.79 7.02 -4.57
C LEU A 27 1.51 6.24 -4.27
N VAL A 28 0.37 6.73 -4.76
CA VAL A 28 -0.92 6.09 -4.49
C VAL A 28 -0.99 4.71 -5.16
N THR A 29 -0.42 4.55 -6.34
CA THR A 29 -0.35 3.26 -7.04
C THR A 29 0.51 2.26 -6.28
N LEU A 30 1.71 2.67 -5.86
CA LEU A 30 2.62 1.83 -5.06
C LEU A 30 1.97 1.44 -3.73
N ALA A 31 1.40 2.40 -3.00
CA ALA A 31 0.68 2.14 -1.75
C ALA A 31 -0.45 1.12 -1.94
N GLY A 32 -1.24 1.28 -3.00
CA GLY A 32 -2.34 0.37 -3.34
C GLY A 32 -1.86 -1.04 -3.67
N LEU A 33 -0.79 -1.17 -4.47
CA LEU A 33 -0.25 -2.46 -4.86
C LEU A 33 0.40 -3.18 -3.67
N VAL A 34 1.21 -2.49 -2.87
CA VAL A 34 1.81 -3.06 -1.65
C VAL A 34 0.73 -3.65 -0.75
N ASP A 35 -0.33 -2.88 -0.49
CA ASP A 35 -1.40 -3.32 0.40
C ASP A 35 -2.21 -4.47 -0.21
N GLY A 36 -2.49 -4.43 -1.52
CA GLY A 36 -3.19 -5.51 -2.20
C GLY A 36 -2.42 -6.84 -2.16
N TYR A 37 -1.11 -6.82 -2.41
CA TYR A 37 -0.27 -8.01 -2.27
C TYR A 37 -0.11 -8.46 -0.82
N ARG A 38 -0.07 -7.53 0.14
CA ARG A 38 -0.02 -7.84 1.57
C ARG A 38 -1.31 -8.53 2.03
N GLU A 39 -2.48 -7.99 1.67
CA GLU A 39 -3.77 -8.58 1.98
C GLU A 39 -3.90 -9.97 1.33
N LEU A 40 -3.53 -10.11 0.05
CA LEU A 40 -3.50 -11.41 -0.62
C LEU A 40 -2.61 -12.41 0.11
N ALA A 41 -1.38 -12.02 0.46
CA ALA A 41 -0.48 -12.88 1.22
C ALA A 41 -1.10 -13.35 2.54
N ASN A 42 -1.76 -12.45 3.27
CA ASN A 42 -2.43 -12.76 4.54
C ASN A 42 -3.63 -13.69 4.35
N THR A 43 -4.50 -13.42 3.36
CA THR A 43 -5.66 -14.28 3.05
C THR A 43 -5.22 -15.70 2.73
N TRP A 44 -4.19 -15.86 1.89
CA TRP A 44 -3.65 -17.17 1.55
C TRP A 44 -2.92 -17.83 2.72
N GLU A 45 -2.27 -17.06 3.58
CA GLU A 45 -1.65 -17.59 4.81
C GLU A 45 -2.71 -18.11 5.80
N TYR A 46 -3.81 -17.38 5.99
CA TYR A 46 -4.94 -17.85 6.79
C TYR A 46 -5.50 -19.15 6.21
N GLY A 47 -5.66 -19.21 4.89
CA GLY A 47 -6.03 -20.44 4.19
C GLY A 47 -5.10 -21.61 4.50
N ALA A 48 -3.78 -21.40 4.41
CA ALA A 48 -2.79 -22.43 4.73
C ALA A 48 -2.90 -22.97 6.16
N ARG A 49 -3.34 -22.13 7.12
CA ARG A 49 -3.57 -22.52 8.52
C ARG A 49 -4.92 -23.19 8.74
N ALA A 50 -5.91 -22.90 7.89
CA ALA A 50 -7.26 -23.41 8.00
C ALA A 50 -7.46 -24.79 7.31
N VAL A 51 -6.55 -25.21 6.43
CA VAL A 51 -6.58 -26.54 5.81
C VAL A 51 -6.56 -27.64 6.89
N LYS A 52 -7.69 -28.33 7.06
CA LYS A 52 -7.85 -29.46 8.00
C LYS A 52 -7.49 -30.81 7.36
N SER A 53 -7.75 -30.95 6.06
CA SER A 53 -7.44 -32.15 5.27
C SER A 53 -6.86 -31.75 3.92
N GLY A 54 -5.82 -32.46 3.47
CA GLY A 54 -5.08 -32.14 2.25
C GLY A 54 -3.79 -31.35 2.51
N SER A 55 -3.15 -30.90 1.43
CA SER A 55 -1.83 -30.24 1.50
C SER A 55 -1.97 -28.72 1.63
N PRO A 56 -1.32 -28.08 2.61
CA PRO A 56 -1.27 -26.61 2.71
C PRO A 56 -0.29 -25.98 1.71
N MET A 57 0.46 -26.79 0.95
CA MET A 57 1.53 -26.32 0.07
C MET A 57 1.08 -25.35 -1.03
N PRO A 58 -0.06 -25.55 -1.72
CA PRO A 58 -0.54 -24.57 -2.72
C PRO A 58 -0.76 -23.19 -2.10
N PHE A 59 -1.30 -23.13 -0.88
CA PHE A 59 -1.50 -21.87 -0.18
C PHE A 59 -0.19 -21.21 0.21
N ARG A 60 0.74 -21.97 0.80
CA ARG A 60 2.06 -21.47 1.19
C ARG A 60 2.85 -20.93 0.00
N ARG A 61 2.75 -21.58 -1.16
CA ARG A 61 3.38 -21.12 -2.40
C ARG A 61 2.85 -19.73 -2.78
N ARG A 62 1.53 -19.56 -2.84
CA ARG A 62 0.89 -18.26 -3.15
C ARG A 62 1.21 -17.19 -2.12
N THR A 63 1.22 -17.52 -0.82
CA THR A 63 1.68 -16.60 0.23
C THR A 63 3.10 -16.11 -0.04
N GLY A 64 4.02 -17.02 -0.40
CA GLY A 64 5.40 -16.67 -0.73
C GLY A 64 5.51 -15.73 -1.94
N GLU A 65 4.78 -16.05 -3.02
CA GLU A 65 4.72 -15.23 -4.25
C GLU A 65 4.23 -13.80 -3.96
N TYR A 66 3.09 -13.65 -3.27
CA TYR A 66 2.54 -12.33 -2.96
C TYR A 66 3.40 -11.55 -1.96
N ARG A 67 4.01 -12.20 -0.97
CA ARG A 67 4.96 -11.53 -0.07
C ARG A 67 6.17 -11.00 -0.82
N ALA A 68 6.71 -11.76 -1.77
CA ALA A 68 7.85 -11.31 -2.55
C ALA A 68 7.53 -10.05 -3.37
N LEU A 69 6.35 -10.00 -3.98
CA LEU A 69 5.86 -8.83 -4.72
C LEU A 69 5.65 -7.63 -3.78
N ALA A 70 4.99 -7.84 -2.65
CA ALA A 70 4.78 -6.80 -1.65
C ALA A 70 6.11 -6.23 -1.12
N THR A 71 7.09 -7.09 -0.84
CA THR A 71 8.43 -6.69 -0.38
C THR A 71 9.13 -5.77 -1.36
N SER A 72 9.14 -6.11 -2.66
CA SER A 72 9.79 -5.27 -3.68
C SER A 72 9.14 -3.89 -3.79
N LEU A 73 7.81 -3.85 -3.81
CA LEU A 73 7.05 -2.62 -3.95
C LEU A 73 7.08 -1.75 -2.69
N ALA A 74 7.22 -2.35 -1.50
CA ALA A 74 7.30 -1.62 -0.24
C ALA A 74 8.52 -0.70 -0.19
N LEU A 75 9.68 -1.19 -0.65
CA LEU A 75 10.89 -0.37 -0.72
C LEU A 75 10.75 0.76 -1.73
N GLN A 76 10.19 0.46 -2.91
CA GLN A 76 9.91 1.47 -3.94
C GLN A 76 8.95 2.55 -3.42
N LEU A 77 7.96 2.20 -2.61
CA LEU A 77 7.07 3.17 -1.97
C LEU A 77 7.84 4.10 -1.03
N GLY A 78 8.73 3.55 -0.18
CA GLY A 78 9.56 4.35 0.71
C GLY A 78 10.48 5.32 -0.03
N GLU A 79 11.12 4.85 -1.11
CA GLU A 79 11.98 5.68 -1.97
C GLU A 79 11.17 6.77 -2.68
N ALA A 80 10.06 6.41 -3.33
CA ALA A 80 9.20 7.36 -4.00
C ALA A 80 8.65 8.43 -3.03
N TYR A 81 8.34 8.04 -1.79
CA TYR A 81 7.90 8.99 -0.77
C TYR A 81 9.01 9.95 -0.36
N LYS A 82 10.21 9.44 -0.10
CA LYS A 82 11.39 10.26 0.20
C LYS A 82 11.66 11.28 -0.90
N GLU A 83 11.56 10.87 -2.16
CA GLU A 83 11.70 11.74 -3.32
C GLU A 83 10.60 12.80 -3.38
N PHE A 84 9.34 12.42 -3.12
CA PHE A 84 8.21 13.34 -3.08
C PHE A 84 8.37 14.38 -1.98
N ALA A 85 8.68 13.97 -0.75
CA ALA A 85 8.84 14.88 0.39
C ALA A 85 9.97 15.90 0.16
N LYS A 86 11.04 15.50 -0.55
CA LYS A 86 12.12 16.42 -0.95
C LYS A 86 11.71 17.37 -2.07
N ALA A 87 11.02 16.87 -3.09
CA ALA A 87 10.69 17.65 -4.29
C ALA A 87 9.53 18.63 -4.07
N GLN A 88 8.61 18.28 -3.17
CA GLN A 88 7.47 19.09 -2.78
C GLN A 88 7.38 19.07 -1.25
N PRO A 89 8.10 19.94 -0.53
CA PRO A 89 8.06 19.96 0.93
C PRO A 89 6.77 20.57 1.47
N ASP A 90 6.19 21.55 0.77
CA ASP A 90 5.07 22.36 1.25
C ASP A 90 3.93 22.44 0.21
N GLY A 91 2.83 23.11 0.62
CA GLY A 91 1.69 23.39 -0.24
C GLY A 91 0.72 22.21 -0.41
N PRO A 92 -0.45 22.44 -1.04
CA PRO A 92 -1.42 21.39 -1.32
C PRO A 92 -0.86 20.34 -2.27
N VAL A 93 -1.34 19.11 -2.14
CA VAL A 93 -0.99 18.01 -3.04
C VAL A 93 -1.97 17.99 -4.20
N VAL A 94 -1.47 18.14 -5.42
CA VAL A 94 -2.31 18.27 -6.61
C VAL A 94 -2.43 16.94 -7.35
N PHE A 95 -3.66 16.48 -7.51
CA PHE A 95 -4.00 15.27 -8.25
C PHE A 95 -4.35 15.63 -9.69
N HIS A 96 -3.47 15.26 -10.63
CA HIS A 96 -3.64 15.52 -12.08
C HIS A 96 -4.30 14.37 -12.84
N PHE A 97 -4.87 13.40 -12.14
CA PHE A 97 -5.42 12.18 -12.73
C PHE A 97 -6.82 11.91 -12.22
N ARG A 98 -7.58 11.16 -13.01
CA ARG A 98 -8.91 10.67 -12.62
C ARG A 98 -8.78 9.36 -11.86
N ALA A 99 -9.69 9.14 -10.91
CA ALA A 99 -9.78 7.86 -10.23
C ALA A 99 -10.07 6.69 -11.22
N PRO A 100 -9.65 5.45 -10.90
CA PRO A 100 -10.03 4.28 -11.68
C PRO A 100 -11.56 4.12 -11.76
N LYS A 101 -12.07 3.96 -12.99
CA LYS A 101 -13.50 3.74 -13.24
C LYS A 101 -14.01 2.38 -12.75
N ARG A 102 -13.14 1.38 -12.71
CA ARG A 102 -13.44 0.00 -12.31
C ARG A 102 -12.90 -0.29 -10.91
N GLY A 103 -13.40 -1.36 -10.29
CA GLY A 103 -13.08 -1.77 -8.93
C GLY A 103 -14.12 -1.34 -7.90
N THR A 104 -14.02 -1.90 -6.70
CA THR A 104 -14.89 -1.60 -5.55
C THR A 104 -14.03 -1.64 -4.28
N THR A 105 -14.42 -0.93 -3.23
CA THR A 105 -13.77 -1.02 -1.91
C THR A 105 -14.25 -2.24 -1.11
N ALA A 106 -15.30 -2.90 -1.57
CA ALA A 106 -15.81 -4.14 -0.97
C ALA A 106 -14.81 -5.31 -1.16
N MET A 107 -14.79 -6.21 -0.19
CA MET A 107 -13.99 -7.44 -0.28
C MET A 107 -14.45 -8.27 -1.49
N PRO A 108 -13.54 -8.72 -2.38
CA PRO A 108 -13.93 -9.53 -3.53
C PRO A 108 -14.42 -10.92 -3.13
N GLN A 109 -15.34 -11.46 -3.93
CA GLN A 109 -15.80 -12.84 -3.80
C GLN A 109 -14.62 -13.82 -3.94
N GLY A 110 -14.69 -14.95 -3.23
CA GLY A 110 -13.62 -15.96 -3.20
C GLY A 110 -12.55 -15.73 -2.13
N ALA A 111 -12.35 -14.49 -1.65
CA ALA A 111 -11.37 -14.22 -0.60
C ALA A 111 -11.67 -14.97 0.71
N ALA A 112 -12.94 -15.04 1.10
CA ALA A 112 -13.38 -15.80 2.27
C ALA A 112 -13.12 -17.30 2.12
N GLN A 113 -13.43 -17.87 0.94
CA GLN A 113 -13.19 -19.29 0.66
C GLN A 113 -11.70 -19.64 0.79
N ILE A 114 -10.82 -18.81 0.23
CA ILE A 114 -9.37 -18.99 0.39
C ILE A 114 -8.96 -18.89 1.86
N GLY A 115 -9.43 -17.87 2.58
CA GLY A 115 -9.14 -17.70 4.01
C GLY A 115 -9.57 -18.88 4.89
N GLU A 116 -10.62 -19.59 4.48
CA GLU A 116 -11.12 -20.81 5.11
C GLU A 116 -10.40 -22.09 4.67
N GLY A 117 -9.37 -21.99 3.84
CA GLY A 117 -8.57 -23.12 3.37
C GLY A 117 -9.19 -23.86 2.18
N ARG A 118 -10.12 -23.24 1.46
CA ARG A 118 -10.71 -23.78 0.23
C ARG A 118 -10.03 -23.19 -0.99
N LEU A 119 -9.47 -24.05 -1.83
CA LEU A 119 -8.95 -23.62 -3.14
C LEU A 119 -10.12 -23.26 -4.05
N ILE A 120 -9.91 -22.22 -4.84
CA ILE A 120 -10.82 -21.82 -5.91
C ILE A 120 -10.18 -22.17 -7.27
N PRO A 121 -10.98 -22.34 -8.33
CA PRO A 121 -10.47 -22.54 -9.69
C PRO A 121 -9.49 -21.44 -10.11
N ASP A 122 -8.53 -21.76 -10.99
CA ASP A 122 -7.49 -20.82 -11.40
C ASP A 122 -8.05 -19.54 -12.06
N ALA A 123 -9.09 -19.67 -12.88
CA ALA A 123 -9.77 -18.53 -13.49
C ALA A 123 -10.40 -17.57 -12.45
N ASP A 124 -10.94 -18.14 -11.36
CA ASP A 124 -11.49 -17.38 -10.25
C ASP A 124 -10.37 -16.75 -9.41
N SER A 125 -9.24 -17.43 -9.28
CA SER A 125 -8.04 -16.91 -8.60
C SER A 125 -7.46 -15.69 -9.30
N GLU A 126 -7.38 -15.67 -10.64
CA GLU A 126 -6.91 -14.50 -11.39
C GLU A 126 -7.88 -13.31 -11.30
N THR A 127 -9.18 -13.61 -11.32
CA THR A 127 -10.24 -12.61 -11.14
C THR A 127 -10.18 -12.00 -9.73
N LEU A 128 -10.08 -12.83 -8.70
CA LEU A 128 -9.90 -12.42 -7.31
C LEU A 128 -8.64 -11.57 -7.15
N PHE A 129 -7.51 -12.04 -7.69
CA PHE A 129 -6.25 -11.31 -7.66
C PHE A 129 -6.39 -9.89 -8.21
N THR A 130 -6.98 -9.75 -9.40
CA THR A 130 -7.20 -8.46 -10.05
C THR A 130 -8.13 -7.58 -9.22
N ALA A 131 -9.20 -8.15 -8.66
CA ALA A 131 -10.16 -7.43 -7.83
C ALA A 131 -9.55 -6.95 -6.51
N MET A 132 -8.72 -7.77 -5.85
CA MET A 132 -8.00 -7.41 -4.62
C MET A 132 -7.06 -6.22 -4.86
N LEU A 133 -6.27 -6.27 -5.94
CA LEU A 133 -5.41 -5.14 -6.28
C LEU A 133 -6.24 -3.88 -6.49
N GLN A 134 -7.28 -3.94 -7.35
CA GLN A 134 -8.16 -2.80 -7.66
C GLN A 134 -8.81 -2.21 -6.40
N ARG A 135 -9.25 -3.07 -5.48
CA ARG A 135 -9.79 -2.68 -4.18
C ARG A 135 -8.77 -1.88 -3.40
N SER A 136 -7.57 -2.41 -3.19
CA SER A 136 -6.55 -1.76 -2.37
C SER A 136 -6.09 -0.43 -2.97
N ALA A 137 -5.95 -0.30 -4.30
CA ALA A 137 -5.64 1.01 -4.88
C ALA A 137 -6.78 2.01 -4.74
N LEU A 138 -8.05 1.59 -4.87
CA LEU A 138 -9.17 2.50 -4.67
C LEU A 138 -9.25 2.96 -3.21
N LEU A 139 -8.99 2.07 -2.24
CA LEU A 139 -8.90 2.44 -0.83
C LEU A 139 -7.76 3.41 -0.55
N LYS A 140 -6.54 3.14 -1.03
CA LYS A 140 -5.42 4.07 -0.84
C LYS A 140 -5.65 5.40 -1.52
N LEU A 141 -6.32 5.41 -2.68
CA LEU A 141 -6.75 6.64 -3.32
C LEU A 141 -7.77 7.40 -2.48
N ALA A 142 -8.79 6.71 -1.94
CA ALA A 142 -9.81 7.32 -1.09
C ALA A 142 -9.22 7.93 0.17
N HIS A 143 -8.31 7.23 0.85
CA HIS A 143 -7.57 7.80 1.98
C HIS A 143 -6.74 9.01 1.55
N ALA A 144 -6.01 8.91 0.45
CA ALA A 144 -5.16 9.99 -0.05
C ALA A 144 -5.94 11.24 -0.48
N THR A 145 -7.21 11.10 -0.89
CA THR A 145 -8.11 12.23 -1.19
C THR A 145 -8.89 12.73 0.03
N GLY A 146 -8.75 12.09 1.20
CA GLY A 146 -9.51 12.42 2.41
C GLY A 146 -10.96 11.91 2.41
N ALA A 147 -11.30 10.97 1.53
CA ALA A 147 -12.60 10.30 1.46
C ALA A 147 -12.70 9.07 2.39
N GLY A 148 -11.64 8.76 3.14
CA GLY A 148 -11.60 7.59 4.01
C GLY A 148 -11.66 6.30 3.19
N GLU A 149 -12.64 5.45 3.48
CA GLU A 149 -12.87 4.17 2.77
C GLU A 149 -13.94 4.28 1.66
N ASP A 150 -14.45 5.50 1.39
CA ASP A 150 -15.50 5.75 0.40
C ASP A 150 -14.91 5.90 -1.01
N GLY A 151 -14.84 4.78 -1.73
CA GLY A 151 -14.41 4.73 -3.13
C GLY A 151 -15.25 5.60 -4.08
N PRO A 152 -16.59 5.55 -4.03
CA PRO A 152 -17.45 6.48 -4.77
C PRO A 152 -17.15 7.97 -4.51
N ALA A 153 -16.96 8.38 -3.25
CA ALA A 153 -16.60 9.76 -2.92
C ALA A 153 -15.22 10.14 -3.47
N ALA A 154 -14.24 9.23 -3.43
CA ALA A 154 -12.92 9.44 -4.04
C ALA A 154 -13.01 9.65 -5.56
N ARG A 155 -13.87 8.86 -6.25
CA ARG A 155 -14.11 9.02 -7.68
C ARG A 155 -14.77 10.34 -8.02
N LYS A 156 -15.76 10.75 -7.22
CA LYS A 156 -16.43 12.04 -7.36
C LYS A 156 -15.46 13.20 -7.14
N ALA A 157 -14.61 13.10 -6.11
CA ALA A 157 -13.59 14.09 -5.82
C ALA A 157 -12.61 14.26 -7.00
N LEU A 158 -12.22 13.16 -7.66
CA LEU A 158 -11.27 13.15 -8.77
C LEU A 158 -11.92 13.14 -10.15
N GLU A 159 -13.19 13.55 -10.26
CA GLU A 159 -13.89 13.56 -11.54
C GLU A 159 -13.30 14.59 -12.50
N LYS A 160 -12.88 15.76 -11.98
CA LYS A 160 -12.37 16.89 -12.78
C LYS A 160 -11.01 17.38 -12.25
N PRO A 161 -9.90 16.70 -12.60
CA PRO A 161 -8.56 17.18 -12.26
C PRO A 161 -8.21 18.51 -12.99
N PRO A 162 -7.32 19.34 -12.43
CA PRO A 162 -6.55 19.13 -11.20
C PRO A 162 -7.38 19.28 -9.92
N VAL A 163 -7.09 18.46 -8.90
CA VAL A 163 -7.75 18.53 -7.59
C VAL A 163 -6.70 18.77 -6.52
N GLU A 164 -6.90 19.79 -5.69
CA GLU A 164 -6.03 20.08 -4.55
C GLU A 164 -6.52 19.34 -3.30
N VAL A 165 -5.60 18.61 -2.67
CA VAL A 165 -5.84 17.95 -1.39
C VAL A 165 -4.98 18.63 -0.32
N PRO A 166 -5.56 18.93 0.87
CA PRO A 166 -4.77 19.44 1.99
C PRO A 166 -3.59 18.51 2.31
N ARG A 167 -2.38 19.08 2.38
CA ARG A 167 -1.13 18.34 2.61
C ARG A 167 -1.22 17.39 3.79
N LYS A 168 -1.71 17.89 4.93
CA LYS A 168 -1.83 17.12 6.18
C LYS A 168 -2.65 15.84 6.02
N LYS A 169 -3.74 15.88 5.24
CA LYS A 169 -4.57 14.70 4.94
C LYS A 169 -3.84 13.69 4.05
N PHE A 170 -3.16 14.18 3.02
CA PHE A 170 -2.35 13.32 2.16
C PHE A 170 -1.23 12.63 2.93
N GLU A 171 -0.53 13.39 3.78
CA GLU A 171 0.56 12.88 4.61
C GLU A 171 0.08 11.89 5.68
N ALA A 172 -1.10 12.10 6.26
CA ALA A 172 -1.72 11.12 7.15
C ALA A 172 -1.98 9.77 6.43
N ALA A 173 -2.47 9.83 5.18
CA ALA A 173 -2.68 8.64 4.37
C ALA A 173 -1.36 7.94 4.00
N MET A 174 -0.32 8.70 3.64
CA MET A 174 1.00 8.15 3.32
C MET A 174 1.68 7.56 4.55
N ALA A 175 1.59 8.20 5.72
CA ALA A 175 2.12 7.66 6.98
C ALA A 175 1.53 6.28 7.28
N GLN A 176 0.21 6.13 7.15
CA GLN A 176 -0.46 4.84 7.34
C GLN A 176 -0.01 3.81 6.29
N ALA A 177 0.06 4.19 5.02
CA ALA A 177 0.48 3.28 3.94
C ALA A 177 1.94 2.80 4.10
N LEU A 178 2.86 3.69 4.49
CA LEU A 178 4.26 3.35 4.76
C LEU A 178 4.39 2.44 5.99
N TYR A 179 3.60 2.70 7.03
CA TYR A 179 3.61 1.85 8.22
C TYR A 179 3.10 0.45 7.88
N ASP A 180 1.98 0.38 7.16
CA ASP A 180 1.43 -0.86 6.64
C ASP A 180 2.46 -1.65 5.82
N ALA A 181 3.18 -0.98 4.92
CA ALA A 181 4.27 -1.56 4.15
C ALA A 181 5.42 -2.07 5.05
N SER A 182 5.76 -1.36 6.12
CA SER A 182 6.83 -1.74 7.05
C SER A 182 6.57 -3.07 7.77
N THR A 183 5.30 -3.41 8.00
CA THR A 183 4.90 -4.66 8.69
C THR A 183 5.37 -5.93 7.97
N ILE A 184 5.61 -5.86 6.66
CA ILE A 184 6.14 -6.97 5.84
C ILE A 184 7.54 -7.40 6.34
N PHE A 185 8.31 -6.47 6.89
CA PHE A 185 9.67 -6.69 7.38
C PHE A 185 9.73 -6.90 8.90
N GLY A 186 8.59 -6.81 9.60
CA GLY A 186 8.51 -7.00 11.05
C GLY A 186 8.73 -8.45 11.50
N PRO A 187 8.67 -8.71 12.82
CA PRO A 187 8.88 -10.05 13.40
C PRO A 187 7.92 -11.13 12.88
N LYS A 188 6.68 -10.75 12.55
CA LYS A 188 5.68 -11.64 11.93
C LYS A 188 5.88 -11.78 10.41
N GLY A 189 6.77 -10.97 9.83
CA GLY A 189 7.19 -11.00 8.44
C GLY A 189 8.54 -11.69 8.29
N ARG A 190 9.45 -11.07 7.54
CA ARG A 190 10.79 -11.63 7.27
C ARG A 190 11.87 -11.28 8.31
N GLY A 191 11.58 -10.38 9.26
CA GLY A 191 12.57 -9.94 10.26
C GLY A 191 13.74 -9.14 9.68
N GLU A 192 13.54 -8.43 8.57
CA GLU A 192 14.58 -7.66 7.89
C GLU A 192 14.70 -6.25 8.49
N THR A 193 15.37 -6.17 9.65
CA THR A 193 15.46 -4.97 10.48
C THR A 193 15.87 -3.69 9.73
N PRO A 194 16.89 -3.66 8.85
CA PRO A 194 17.27 -2.43 8.14
C PRO A 194 16.18 -1.91 7.20
N ARG A 195 15.47 -2.82 6.51
CA ARG A 195 14.38 -2.46 5.58
C ARG A 195 13.15 -1.98 6.35
N GLN A 196 12.85 -2.62 7.48
CA GLN A 196 11.80 -2.16 8.38
C GLN A 196 12.12 -0.74 8.88
N GLN A 197 13.35 -0.51 9.35
CA GLN A 197 13.78 0.78 9.87
C GLN A 197 13.67 1.88 8.80
N PHE A 198 14.16 1.64 7.58
CA PHE A 198 14.05 2.60 6.48
C PHE A 198 12.61 3.08 6.26
N LEU A 199 11.63 2.17 6.26
CA LEU A 199 10.23 2.53 6.11
C LEU A 199 9.68 3.28 7.31
N LEU A 200 10.03 2.88 8.54
CA LEU A 200 9.61 3.58 9.76
C LEU A 200 10.18 5.00 9.86
N GLU A 201 11.36 5.25 9.31
CA GLU A 201 11.91 6.61 9.15
C GLU A 201 11.05 7.45 8.20
N GLN A 202 10.56 6.87 7.10
CA GLN A 202 9.61 7.55 6.21
C GLN A 202 8.25 7.80 6.89
N VAL A 203 7.77 6.85 7.70
CA VAL A 203 6.57 7.04 8.52
C VAL A 203 6.74 8.23 9.47
N SER A 204 7.91 8.35 10.10
CA SER A 204 8.22 9.45 11.01
C SER A 204 8.12 10.80 10.30
N LEU A 205 8.70 10.89 9.10
CA LEU A 205 8.63 12.09 8.26
C LEU A 205 7.19 12.45 7.87
N ALA A 206 6.40 11.46 7.42
CA ALA A 206 5.00 11.65 7.05
C ALA A 206 4.12 12.06 8.25
N LEU A 207 4.33 11.45 9.42
CA LEU A 207 3.62 11.81 10.65
C LEU A 207 3.88 13.25 11.08
N SER A 208 5.14 13.70 10.99
CA SER A 208 5.49 15.09 11.26
C SER A 208 4.76 16.06 10.32
N ALA A 209 4.67 15.73 9.04
CA ALA A 209 3.97 16.55 8.05
C ALA A 209 2.43 16.49 8.18
N ALA A 210 1.88 15.37 8.64
CA ALA A 210 0.45 15.20 8.90
C ALA A 210 -0.04 16.05 10.08
N GLY A 211 0.81 16.26 11.10
CA GLY A 211 0.45 17.02 12.29
C GLY A 211 -0.82 16.48 12.96
N GLY A 212 -1.83 17.34 13.17
CA GLY A 212 -3.08 16.97 13.83
C GLY A 212 -3.97 15.97 13.07
N ASP A 213 -3.72 15.75 11.77
CA ASP A 213 -4.45 14.75 10.97
C ASP A 213 -3.81 13.34 11.06
N ALA A 214 -2.70 13.20 11.79
CA ALA A 214 -2.04 11.93 11.98
C ALA A 214 -2.98 10.88 12.61
N PRO A 215 -2.93 9.61 12.16
CA PRO A 215 -3.75 8.57 12.77
C PRO A 215 -3.40 8.38 14.25
N LYS A 216 -4.43 8.39 15.11
CA LYS A 216 -4.30 8.52 16.58
C LYS A 216 -3.34 7.52 17.25
N ASP A 217 -3.27 6.30 16.73
CA ASP A 217 -2.44 5.23 17.31
C ASP A 217 -1.10 5.01 16.59
N LEU A 218 -0.90 5.68 15.46
CA LEU A 218 0.22 5.36 14.57
C LEU A 218 1.56 5.78 15.16
N LYS A 219 1.59 6.90 15.88
CA LYS A 219 2.78 7.36 16.60
C LYS A 219 3.24 6.35 17.64
N THR A 220 2.31 5.86 18.46
CA THR A 220 2.61 4.84 19.50
C THR A 220 3.10 3.53 18.88
N LYS A 221 2.48 3.09 17.78
CA LYS A 221 2.91 1.89 17.04
C LYS A 221 4.32 2.05 16.47
N LEU A 222 4.62 3.20 15.85
CA LEU A 222 5.94 3.54 15.32
C LEU A 222 7.01 3.51 16.42
N GLU A 223 6.77 4.19 17.55
CA GLU A 223 7.71 4.24 18.67
C GLU A 223 8.01 2.85 19.23
N LYS A 224 6.98 2.00 19.34
CA LYS A 224 7.14 0.60 19.75
C LYS A 224 8.01 -0.18 18.77
N ASP A 225 7.70 -0.14 17.47
CA ASP A 225 8.43 -0.93 16.48
C ASP A 225 9.89 -0.48 16.34
N LEU A 226 10.18 0.82 16.45
CA LEU A 226 11.55 1.34 16.49
C LEU A 226 12.33 0.87 17.73
N LYS A 227 11.67 0.77 18.90
CA LYS A 227 12.27 0.20 20.11
C LYS A 227 12.57 -1.28 19.93
N ASP A 228 11.64 -2.04 19.36
CA ASP A 228 11.80 -3.48 19.11
C ASP A 228 12.90 -3.77 18.08
N ILE A 229 13.08 -2.89 17.09
CA ILE A 229 14.23 -2.93 16.16
C ILE A 229 15.55 -2.76 16.92
N LYS A 230 15.67 -1.73 17.78
CA LYS A 230 16.89 -1.47 18.55
C LYS A 230 17.24 -2.59 19.52
N ALA A 231 16.23 -3.27 20.07
CA ALA A 231 16.43 -4.43 20.93
C ALA A 231 17.02 -5.61 20.14
N ARG A 232 16.51 -5.86 18.93
CA ARG A 232 16.98 -6.94 18.04
C ARG A 232 18.34 -6.68 17.42
N SER A 233 18.76 -5.43 17.23
CA SER A 233 20.07 -5.09 16.67
C SER A 233 21.23 -5.18 17.67
N LYS A 234 20.93 -5.43 18.96
CA LYS A 234 21.92 -5.51 20.04
C LYS A 234 22.19 -6.95 20.52
N GLY A 235 21.39 -7.93 20.10
CA GLY A 235 21.56 -9.35 20.38
C GLY A 235 22.04 -10.07 19.13
#